data_AF-A0A8C8SVU0-F1
#
_entry.id   AF-A0A8C8SVU0-F1
#
_cell.length_a   1.000
_cell.length_b   1.000
_cell.length_c   1.000
_cell.angle_alpha   90.00
_cell.angle_beta   90.00
_cell.angle_gamma   90.00
#
_symmetry.space_group_name_H-M   'P 1'
#
loop_
_entity.id
_entity.type
_entity.pdbx_description
1 polymer ?
#
loop_
_entity_poly.entity_id
_entity_poly.type
_entity_poly.pdbx_seq_one_letter_code
_entity_poly.pdbx_strand_id
1 'polypeptide(L)'
;MEKVQGEMEIERWERSEELSDAEKKVIQETWSRVYMNCEDVGVSILIRFFVKFPSAKQYFSQFKHMEDPLEMERTPQLRKHARRVMGAINTVVENINDAEKVSSVLALVGKAHALKHKVEPVYFKFFTGIMLEVIAEEYANDFTPDVQRAWAKIKSLIYTHMTAAYKEVGWVPYPNSTM
;
A
#
# COMPACT_ATOMS: atom_id res chain seq x y z
N MET A 1 -6.39 -37.66 -4.52
CA MET A 1 -7.44 -36.81 -5.10
C MET A 1 -7.48 -35.43 -4.43
N GLU A 2 -7.38 -35.34 -3.09
CA GLU A 2 -7.33 -34.04 -2.37
C GLU A 2 -6.18 -33.10 -2.77
N LYS A 3 -4.98 -33.64 -3.04
CA LYS A 3 -3.80 -32.82 -3.40
C LYS A 3 -3.99 -32.03 -4.71
N VAL A 4 -4.63 -32.67 -5.71
CA VAL A 4 -4.93 -32.07 -7.02
C VAL A 4 -6.07 -31.06 -6.90
N GLN A 5 -7.04 -31.29 -6.02
CA GLN A 5 -8.10 -30.31 -5.71
C GLN A 5 -7.54 -29.05 -5.03
N GLY A 6 -6.62 -29.20 -4.07
CA GLY A 6 -5.96 -28.07 -3.43
C GLY A 6 -5.11 -27.24 -4.40
N GLU A 7 -4.39 -27.88 -5.32
CA GLU A 7 -3.60 -27.20 -6.36
C GLU A 7 -4.51 -26.44 -7.35
N MET A 8 -5.62 -27.04 -7.79
CA MET A 8 -6.60 -26.37 -8.68
C MET A 8 -7.34 -25.21 -8.01
N GLU A 9 -7.61 -25.29 -6.70
CA GLU A 9 -8.22 -24.19 -5.94
C GLU A 9 -7.25 -23.03 -5.72
N ILE A 10 -5.96 -23.31 -5.50
CA ILE A 10 -4.90 -22.31 -5.42
C ILE A 10 -4.71 -21.62 -6.78
N GLU A 11 -4.58 -22.37 -7.88
CA GLU A 11 -4.46 -21.78 -9.22
C GLU A 11 -5.69 -20.92 -9.60
N ARG A 12 -6.88 -21.35 -9.18
CA ARG A 12 -8.12 -20.59 -9.40
C ARG A 12 -8.19 -19.32 -8.54
N TRP A 13 -7.67 -19.35 -7.32
CA TRP A 13 -7.54 -18.19 -6.44
C TRP A 13 -6.48 -17.21 -6.95
N GLU A 14 -5.32 -17.69 -7.39
CA GLU A 14 -4.25 -16.88 -7.98
C GLU A 14 -4.71 -16.21 -9.28
N ARG A 15 -5.42 -16.94 -10.15
CA ARG A 15 -6.09 -16.36 -11.33
C ARG A 15 -7.19 -15.36 -10.99
N SER A 16 -7.80 -15.47 -9.81
CA SER A 16 -8.80 -14.52 -9.33
C SER A 16 -8.17 -13.23 -8.78
N GLU A 17 -6.90 -13.28 -8.36
CA GLU A 17 -6.15 -12.10 -7.90
C GLU A 17 -5.45 -11.35 -9.04
N GLU A 18 -5.25 -12.00 -10.20
CA GLU A 18 -4.70 -11.32 -11.37
C GLU A 18 -5.65 -10.21 -11.87
N LEU A 19 -5.07 -9.09 -12.25
CA LEU A 19 -5.79 -7.93 -12.78
C LEU A 19 -6.10 -8.15 -14.25
N SER A 20 -7.38 -8.10 -14.61
CA SER A 20 -7.81 -8.04 -16.01
C SER A 20 -7.42 -6.70 -16.64
N ASP A 21 -7.33 -6.66 -17.97
CA ASP A 21 -6.98 -5.41 -18.68
C ASP A 21 -7.99 -4.29 -18.44
N ALA A 22 -9.28 -4.63 -18.26
CA ALA A 22 -10.31 -3.68 -17.88
C ALA A 22 -10.06 -3.10 -16.48
N GLU A 23 -9.72 -3.95 -15.50
CA GLU A 23 -9.38 -3.50 -14.14
C GLU A 23 -8.13 -2.62 -14.15
N LYS A 24 -7.07 -3.01 -14.87
CA LYS A 24 -5.84 -2.22 -15.01
C LYS A 24 -6.13 -0.82 -15.55
N LYS A 25 -6.94 -0.73 -16.61
CA LYS A 25 -7.34 0.55 -17.21
C LYS A 25 -8.10 1.42 -16.22
N VAL A 26 -9.09 0.86 -15.53
CA VAL A 26 -9.88 1.57 -14.50
C VAL A 26 -9.01 2.07 -13.36
N ILE A 27 -8.03 1.26 -12.92
CA ILE A 27 -7.05 1.67 -11.90
C ILE A 27 -6.23 2.85 -12.39
N GLN A 28 -5.70 2.80 -13.61
CA GLN A 28 -4.92 3.89 -14.20
C GLN A 28 -5.74 5.18 -14.37
N GLU A 29 -6.98 5.07 -14.83
CA GLU A 29 -7.91 6.21 -14.97
C GLU A 29 -8.26 6.83 -13.61
N THR A 30 -8.53 6.00 -12.61
CA THR A 30 -8.79 6.48 -11.24
C THR A 30 -7.56 7.14 -10.64
N TRP A 31 -6.40 6.48 -10.76
CA TRP A 31 -5.14 6.95 -10.18
C TRP A 31 -4.62 8.23 -10.82
N SER A 32 -4.75 8.39 -12.14
CA SER A 32 -4.29 9.61 -12.83
C SER A 32 -4.92 10.86 -12.23
N ARG A 33 -6.19 10.79 -11.82
CA ARG A 33 -6.90 11.87 -11.15
C ARG A 33 -6.39 12.10 -9.73
N VAL A 34 -6.23 11.03 -8.95
CA VAL A 34 -5.64 11.05 -7.60
C VAL A 34 -4.27 11.74 -7.62
N TYR A 35 -3.46 11.41 -8.62
CA TYR A 35 -2.09 11.87 -8.72
C TYR A 35 -1.94 13.34 -9.15
N MET A 36 -2.99 13.97 -9.71
CA MET A 36 -2.96 15.42 -10.03
C MET A 36 -2.70 16.27 -8.77
N ASN A 37 -3.23 15.83 -7.62
CA ASN A 37 -3.04 16.49 -6.32
C ASN A 37 -2.20 15.61 -5.38
N CYS A 38 -1.15 14.96 -5.91
CA CYS A 38 -0.46 13.87 -5.22
C CYS A 38 0.08 14.25 -3.83
N GLU A 39 0.61 15.45 -3.64
CA GLU A 39 1.15 15.84 -2.34
C GLU A 39 0.04 15.95 -1.29
N ASP A 40 -1.04 16.67 -1.58
CA ASP A 40 -2.11 16.91 -0.61
C ASP A 40 -2.90 15.62 -0.31
N VAL A 41 -3.17 14.80 -1.33
CA VAL A 41 -3.78 13.48 -1.12
C VAL A 41 -2.86 12.57 -0.32
N GLY A 42 -1.56 12.53 -0.64
CA GLY A 42 -0.59 11.72 0.09
C GLY A 42 -0.46 12.15 1.56
N VAL A 43 -0.53 13.45 1.82
CA VAL A 43 -0.56 14.02 3.18
C VAL A 43 -1.83 13.61 3.91
N SER A 44 -3.01 13.76 3.28
CA SER A 44 -4.31 13.36 3.84
C SER A 44 -4.32 11.87 4.24
N ILE A 45 -3.82 10.99 3.38
CA ILE A 45 -3.69 9.55 3.65
C ILE A 45 -2.79 9.30 4.87
N LEU A 46 -1.59 9.92 4.91
CA LEU A 46 -0.65 9.72 6.01
C LEU A 46 -1.18 10.27 7.33
N ILE A 47 -1.81 11.43 7.33
CA ILE A 47 -2.42 12.01 8.54
C ILE A 47 -3.49 11.07 9.07
N ARG A 48 -4.42 10.61 8.22
CA ARG A 48 -5.47 9.67 8.64
C ARG A 48 -4.88 8.35 9.15
N PHE A 49 -3.83 7.86 8.50
CA PHE A 49 -3.11 6.67 8.94
C PHE A 49 -2.47 6.84 10.33
N PHE A 50 -1.77 7.94 10.58
CA PHE A 50 -1.11 8.19 11.88
C PHE A 50 -2.10 8.54 13.00
N VAL A 51 -3.26 9.11 12.68
CA VAL A 51 -4.35 9.31 13.64
C VAL A 51 -4.99 7.98 14.03
N LYS A 52 -5.30 7.11 13.05
CA LYS A 52 -5.92 5.80 13.30
C LYS A 52 -4.94 4.79 13.92
N PHE A 53 -3.64 4.91 13.59
CA PHE A 53 -2.58 4.02 14.08
C PHE A 53 -1.39 4.81 14.65
N PRO A 54 -1.53 5.45 15.84
CA PRO A 54 -0.49 6.32 16.40
C PRO A 54 0.86 5.62 16.64
N SER A 55 0.85 4.31 16.89
CA SER A 55 2.07 3.51 17.07
C SER A 55 2.96 3.51 15.82
N ALA A 56 2.42 3.75 14.62
CA ALA A 56 3.20 3.84 13.39
C ALA A 56 4.10 5.09 13.35
N LYS A 57 3.82 6.12 14.17
CA LYS A 57 4.64 7.34 14.23
C LYS A 57 6.04 7.08 14.79
N GLN A 58 6.27 5.95 15.48
CA GLN A 58 7.57 5.61 16.09
C GLN A 58 8.76 5.65 15.12
N TYR A 59 8.51 5.41 13.83
CA TYR A 59 9.53 5.39 12.77
C TYR A 59 9.91 6.80 12.26
N PHE A 60 9.25 7.86 12.74
CA PHE A 60 9.35 9.21 12.22
C PHE A 60 9.83 10.20 13.29
N SER A 61 11.14 10.42 13.34
CA SER A 61 11.78 11.20 14.39
C SER A 61 11.27 12.62 14.59
N GLN A 62 10.79 13.29 13.53
CA GLN A 62 10.35 14.69 13.61
C GLN A 62 8.94 14.86 14.18
N PHE A 63 8.09 13.83 14.10
CA PHE A 63 6.68 13.94 14.50
C PHE A 63 6.16 12.78 15.35
N LYS A 64 7.03 11.86 15.78
CA LYS A 64 6.64 10.71 16.63
C LYS A 64 5.85 11.09 17.89
N HIS A 65 6.06 12.29 18.43
CA HIS A 65 5.42 12.80 19.64
C HIS A 65 4.24 13.74 19.36
N MET A 66 3.98 14.12 18.11
CA MET A 66 2.90 15.05 17.78
C MET A 66 1.55 14.36 17.84
N GLU A 67 0.59 14.99 18.50
CA GLU A 67 -0.80 14.52 18.60
C GLU A 67 -1.73 15.30 17.69
N ASP A 68 -1.48 16.61 17.52
CA ASP A 68 -2.25 17.47 16.62
C ASP A 68 -1.97 17.10 15.15
N PRO A 69 -2.99 16.68 14.38
CA PRO A 69 -2.87 16.45 12.95
C PRO A 69 -2.34 17.67 12.17
N LEU A 70 -2.73 18.89 12.55
CA LEU A 70 -2.34 20.11 11.83
C LEU A 70 -0.86 20.43 12.01
N GLU A 71 -0.29 20.15 13.18
CA GLU A 71 1.15 20.26 13.40
C GLU A 71 1.92 19.20 12.60
N MET A 72 1.42 17.95 12.64
CA MET A 72 2.04 16.82 11.93
C MET A 72 2.09 17.06 10.42
N GLU A 73 1.01 17.60 9.85
CA GLU A 73 0.84 17.90 8.43
C GLU A 73 1.90 18.86 7.90
N ARG A 74 2.29 19.83 8.74
CA ARG A 74 3.27 20.88 8.41
C ARG A 74 4.71 20.39 8.49
N THR A 75 4.95 19.18 9.00
CA THR A 75 6.33 18.69 9.15
C THR A 75 6.96 18.34 7.81
N PRO A 76 8.21 18.79 7.53
CA PRO A 76 8.89 18.47 6.29
C PRO A 76 9.09 16.96 6.08
N GLN A 77 9.32 16.20 7.16
CA GLN A 77 9.45 14.74 7.09
C GLN A 77 8.16 14.06 6.62
N LEU A 78 6.98 14.46 7.11
CA LEU A 78 5.71 13.89 6.66
C LEU A 78 5.47 14.21 5.19
N ARG A 79 5.55 15.49 4.78
CA ARG A 79 5.29 15.88 3.38
C ARG A 79 6.28 15.24 2.39
N LYS A 80 7.54 15.11 2.78
CA LYS A 80 8.55 14.39 1.97
C LYS A 80 8.22 12.89 1.86
N HIS A 81 7.71 12.28 2.92
CA HIS A 81 7.30 10.88 2.86
C HIS A 81 6.03 10.69 2.02
N ALA A 82 5.05 11.59 2.14
CA ALA A 82 3.84 11.62 1.29
C ALA A 82 4.21 11.57 -0.19
N ARG A 83 5.06 12.50 -0.66
CA ARG A 83 5.53 12.52 -2.05
C ARG A 83 6.20 11.22 -2.49
N ARG A 84 7.02 10.62 -1.62
CA ARG A 84 7.71 9.35 -1.92
C ARG A 84 6.74 8.18 -2.06
N VAL A 85 5.77 8.10 -1.17
CA VAL A 85 4.75 7.05 -1.20
C VAL A 85 3.91 7.18 -2.47
N MET A 86 3.42 8.38 -2.77
CA MET A 86 2.62 8.64 -3.97
C MET A 86 3.41 8.37 -5.25
N GLY A 87 4.68 8.77 -5.32
CA GLY A 87 5.54 8.47 -6.49
C GLY A 87 5.82 6.98 -6.67
N ALA A 88 6.00 6.22 -5.59
CA ALA A 88 6.19 4.78 -5.66
C ALA A 88 4.92 4.06 -6.17
N ILE A 89 3.75 4.43 -5.64
CA ILE A 89 2.47 3.87 -6.10
C ILE A 89 2.20 4.28 -7.55
N ASN A 90 2.52 5.52 -7.94
CA ASN A 90 2.42 5.96 -9.33
C ASN A 90 3.24 5.09 -10.27
N THR A 91 4.49 4.80 -9.89
CA THR A 91 5.36 3.92 -10.67
C THR A 91 4.74 2.53 -10.83
N VAL A 92 4.14 1.98 -9.77
CA VAL A 92 3.43 0.69 -9.82
C VAL A 92 2.23 0.74 -10.76
N VAL A 93 1.39 1.77 -10.66
CA VAL A 93 0.15 1.88 -11.46
C VAL A 93 0.45 2.14 -12.94
N GLU A 94 1.44 2.99 -13.26
CA GLU A 94 1.85 3.22 -14.65
C GLU A 94 2.44 1.97 -15.30
N ASN A 95 3.09 1.11 -14.52
CA ASN A 95 3.75 -0.10 -15.01
C ASN A 95 2.96 -1.38 -14.69
N ILE A 96 1.66 -1.28 -14.39
CA ILE A 96 0.80 -2.41 -14.00
C ILE A 96 0.72 -3.55 -15.05
N ASN A 97 1.14 -3.28 -16.29
CA ASN A 97 1.25 -4.27 -17.38
C ASN A 97 2.61 -4.96 -17.43
N ASP A 98 3.59 -4.49 -16.66
CA ASP A 98 4.95 -5.02 -16.58
C ASP A 98 5.18 -5.59 -15.18
N ALA A 99 4.94 -6.90 -15.04
CA ALA A 99 5.02 -7.60 -13.76
C ALA A 99 6.45 -7.56 -13.17
N GLU A 100 7.49 -7.62 -14.00
CA GLU A 100 8.88 -7.55 -13.55
C GLU A 100 9.18 -6.16 -12.97
N LYS A 101 8.73 -5.10 -13.65
CA LYS A 101 8.90 -3.74 -13.17
C LYS A 101 8.17 -3.51 -11.86
N VAL A 102 6.91 -3.92 -11.75
CA VAL A 102 6.12 -3.84 -10.52
C VAL A 102 6.81 -4.57 -9.37
N SER A 103 7.24 -5.81 -9.60
CA SER A 103 7.95 -6.61 -8.60
C SER A 103 9.25 -5.92 -8.16
N SER A 104 10.04 -5.38 -9.09
CA SER A 104 11.30 -4.70 -8.78
C SER A 104 11.11 -3.46 -7.90
N VAL A 105 10.07 -2.65 -8.17
CA VAL A 105 9.76 -1.44 -7.41
C VAL A 105 9.33 -1.80 -6.00
N LEU A 106 8.39 -2.75 -5.86
CA LEU A 106 7.88 -3.15 -4.55
C LEU A 106 8.95 -3.90 -3.74
N ALA A 107 9.82 -4.68 -4.37
CA ALA A 107 10.95 -5.30 -3.69
C ALA A 107 11.93 -4.25 -3.15
N LEU A 108 12.26 -3.22 -3.92
CA LEU A 108 13.12 -2.12 -3.47
C LEU A 108 12.52 -1.41 -2.25
N VAL A 109 11.23 -1.07 -2.32
CA VAL A 109 10.51 -0.40 -1.23
C VAL A 109 10.44 -1.32 0.00
N GLY A 110 10.08 -2.59 -0.17
CA GLY A 110 9.99 -3.58 0.90
C GLY A 110 11.31 -3.80 1.62
N LYS A 111 12.40 -4.04 0.87
CA LYS A 111 13.74 -4.23 1.43
C LYS A 111 14.23 -3.00 2.19
N ALA A 112 13.96 -1.79 1.68
CA ALA A 112 14.30 -0.57 2.39
C ALA A 112 13.54 -0.44 3.72
N HIS A 113 12.24 -0.72 3.72
CA HIS A 113 11.44 -0.65 4.95
C HIS A 113 11.84 -1.71 5.98
N ALA A 114 12.17 -2.93 5.55
CA ALA A 114 12.64 -4.00 6.40
C ALA A 114 14.05 -3.73 6.95
N LEU A 115 15.02 -3.43 6.10
CA LEU A 115 16.43 -3.39 6.49
C LEU A 115 16.84 -2.06 7.11
N LYS A 116 16.39 -0.94 6.51
CA LYS A 116 16.82 0.40 6.92
C LYS A 116 15.87 1.01 7.95
N HIS A 117 14.56 0.89 7.73
CA HIS A 117 13.57 1.59 8.56
C HIS A 117 13.01 0.72 9.69
N LYS A 118 13.20 -0.60 9.62
CA LYS A 118 12.73 -1.58 10.63
C LYS A 118 11.22 -1.47 10.90
N VAL A 119 10.45 -1.21 9.84
CA VAL A 119 8.99 -1.01 9.94
C VAL A 119 8.30 -2.37 10.00
N GLU A 120 7.37 -2.55 10.94
CA GLU A 120 6.57 -3.78 11.01
C GLU A 120 5.67 -3.91 9.77
N PRO A 121 5.66 -5.09 9.10
CA PRO A 121 4.96 -5.26 7.83
C PRO A 121 3.44 -5.10 7.93
N VAL A 122 2.85 -5.27 9.13
CA VAL A 122 1.43 -5.07 9.38
C VAL A 122 0.96 -3.66 9.00
N TYR A 123 1.83 -2.65 9.11
CA TYR A 123 1.49 -1.28 8.77
C TYR A 123 1.22 -1.08 7.29
N PHE A 124 1.77 -1.90 6.37
CA PHE A 124 1.41 -1.82 4.94
C PHE A 124 -0.04 -2.24 4.69
N LYS A 125 -0.55 -3.25 5.42
CA LYS A 125 -1.95 -3.68 5.34
C LYS A 125 -2.90 -2.57 5.81
N PHE A 126 -2.53 -1.89 6.89
CA PHE A 126 -3.31 -0.78 7.43
C PHE A 126 -3.26 0.46 6.54
N PHE A 127 -2.06 0.84 6.10
CA PHE A 127 -1.85 1.97 5.20
C PHE A 127 -2.62 1.80 3.88
N THR A 128 -2.51 0.65 3.22
CA THR A 128 -3.24 0.38 1.98
C THR A 128 -4.76 0.38 2.19
N GLY A 129 -5.25 -0.02 3.37
CA GLY A 129 -6.66 0.14 3.74
C GLY A 129 -7.09 1.61 3.79
N ILE A 130 -6.34 2.45 4.52
CA ILE A 130 -6.60 3.90 4.62
C ILE A 130 -6.52 4.58 3.25
N MET A 131 -5.55 4.20 2.42
CA MET A 131 -5.43 4.72 1.07
C MET A 131 -6.71 4.46 0.25
N LEU A 132 -7.27 3.25 0.32
CA LEU A 132 -8.52 2.94 -0.39
C LEU A 132 -9.73 3.69 0.20
N GLU A 133 -9.80 3.86 1.53
CA GLU A 133 -10.83 4.68 2.18
C GLU A 133 -10.78 6.13 1.63
N VAL A 134 -9.60 6.74 1.55
CA VAL A 134 -9.44 8.11 1.03
C VAL A 134 -9.76 8.20 -0.45
N ILE A 135 -9.28 7.26 -1.29
CA ILE A 135 -9.61 7.25 -2.72
C ILE A 135 -11.13 7.10 -2.93
N ALA A 136 -11.79 6.25 -2.13
CA ALA A 136 -13.24 6.07 -2.21
C ALA A 136 -14.02 7.34 -1.85
N GLU A 137 -13.55 8.12 -0.89
CA GLU A 137 -14.18 9.39 -0.49
C GLU A 137 -13.99 10.49 -1.54
N GLU A 138 -12.76 10.67 -2.02
CA GLU A 138 -12.43 11.70 -3.01
C GLU A 138 -13.09 11.44 -4.38
N TYR A 139 -13.38 10.17 -4.69
CA TYR A 139 -13.95 9.74 -5.98
C TYR A 139 -15.29 9.00 -5.83
N ALA A 140 -16.06 9.30 -4.79
CA ALA A 140 -17.27 8.55 -4.41
C ALA A 140 -18.26 8.31 -5.57
N ASN A 141 -18.41 9.27 -6.48
CA ASN A 141 -19.33 9.16 -7.62
C ASN A 141 -18.86 8.13 -8.68
N ASP A 142 -17.56 7.90 -8.78
CA ASP A 142 -16.93 7.02 -9.78
C ASP A 142 -16.37 5.73 -9.16
N PHE A 143 -16.34 5.61 -7.84
CA PHE A 143 -15.79 4.46 -7.11
C PHE A 143 -16.82 3.33 -6.97
N THR A 144 -17.30 2.84 -8.12
CA THR A 144 -18.29 1.76 -8.22
C THR A 144 -17.79 0.46 -7.55
N PRO A 145 -18.68 -0.52 -7.26
CA PRO A 145 -18.27 -1.80 -6.71
C PRO A 145 -17.20 -2.51 -7.54
N ASP A 146 -17.16 -2.30 -8.85
CA ASP A 146 -16.19 -2.92 -9.76
C ASP A 146 -14.82 -2.26 -9.62
N VAL A 147 -14.80 -0.93 -9.53
CA VAL A 147 -13.59 -0.13 -9.25
C VAL A 147 -13.03 -0.51 -7.87
N GLN A 148 -13.89 -0.65 -6.86
CA GLN A 148 -13.50 -1.09 -5.52
C GLN A 148 -12.82 -2.46 -5.55
N ARG A 149 -13.35 -3.43 -6.30
CA ARG A 149 -12.74 -4.76 -6.45
C ARG A 149 -11.38 -4.70 -7.15
N ALA A 150 -11.25 -3.89 -8.20
CA ALA A 150 -9.97 -3.68 -8.88
C ALA A 150 -8.91 -3.11 -7.91
N TRP A 151 -9.28 -2.10 -7.12
CA TRP A 151 -8.39 -1.51 -6.13
C TRP A 151 -8.07 -2.44 -4.94
N ALA A 152 -8.99 -3.34 -4.57
CA ALA A 152 -8.72 -4.37 -3.59
C ALA A 152 -7.63 -5.35 -4.06
N LYS A 153 -7.60 -5.68 -5.36
CA LYS A 153 -6.51 -6.47 -5.96
C LYS A 153 -5.18 -5.73 -5.91
N ILE A 154 -5.14 -4.42 -6.18
CA ILE A 154 -3.93 -3.60 -6.00
C ILE A 154 -3.42 -3.62 -4.56
N LYS A 155 -4.33 -3.50 -3.60
CA LYS A 155 -4.00 -3.63 -2.18
C LYS A 155 -3.36 -4.99 -1.87
N SER A 156 -3.95 -6.09 -2.38
CA SER A 156 -3.37 -7.43 -2.21
C SER A 156 -1.99 -7.53 -2.84
N LEU A 157 -1.85 -7.12 -4.10
CA LEU A 157 -0.61 -7.11 -4.86
C LEU A 157 0.51 -6.37 -4.09
N ILE A 158 0.26 -5.13 -3.66
CA ILE A 158 1.25 -4.35 -2.91
C ILE A 158 1.65 -5.08 -1.64
N TYR A 159 0.69 -5.55 -0.85
CA TYR A 159 0.96 -6.23 0.41
C TYR A 159 1.75 -7.53 0.21
N THR A 160 1.40 -8.32 -0.79
CA THR A 160 2.07 -9.60 -1.11
C THR A 160 3.51 -9.37 -1.53
N HIS A 161 3.79 -8.46 -2.47
CA HIS A 161 5.17 -8.17 -2.88
C HIS A 161 6.01 -7.58 -1.75
N MET A 162 5.44 -6.66 -0.96
CA MET A 162 6.13 -6.06 0.18
C MET A 162 6.50 -7.12 1.22
N THR A 163 5.57 -8.01 1.57
CA THR A 163 5.84 -9.08 2.54
C THR A 163 6.76 -10.18 2.01
N ALA A 164 6.73 -10.47 0.70
CA ALA A 164 7.71 -11.33 0.06
C ALA A 164 9.12 -10.74 0.19
N ALA A 165 9.30 -9.44 -0.09
CA ALA A 165 10.57 -8.74 0.07
C ALA A 165 11.09 -8.77 1.52
N TYR A 166 10.20 -8.72 2.51
CA TYR A 166 10.54 -8.89 3.93
C TYR A 166 11.06 -10.30 4.23
N LYS A 167 10.39 -11.34 3.71
CA LYS A 167 10.83 -12.74 3.86
C LYS A 167 12.19 -12.98 3.21
N GLU A 168 12.42 -12.44 2.01
CA GLU A 168 13.70 -12.55 1.30
C GLU A 168 14.90 -12.02 2.09
N VAL A 169 14.69 -10.99 2.91
CA VAL A 169 15.75 -10.41 3.73
C VAL A 169 15.79 -10.98 5.15
N GLY A 170 15.08 -12.09 5.39
CA GLY A 170 15.08 -12.80 6.67
C GLY A 170 14.34 -12.05 7.78
N TRP A 171 13.33 -11.23 7.46
CA TRP A 171 12.49 -10.63 8.50
C TRP A 171 11.74 -11.73 9.26
N VAL A 172 12.06 -11.88 10.53
CA VAL A 172 11.33 -12.74 11.45
C VAL A 172 10.33 -11.85 12.19
N PRO A 173 9.02 -12.08 12.07
CA PRO A 173 8.05 -11.41 12.93
C PRO A 173 8.46 -11.66 14.38
N TYR A 174 8.47 -10.61 15.22
CA TYR A 174 8.63 -10.85 16.65
C TYR A 174 7.61 -11.91 17.07
N PRO A 175 8.03 -12.99 17.77
CA PRO A 175 7.07 -13.96 18.28
C PRO A 175 6.03 -13.15 19.06
N ASN A 176 4.76 -13.35 18.72
CA ASN A 176 3.64 -12.77 19.48
C ASN A 176 4.03 -12.88 20.95
N SER A 177 4.24 -11.75 21.60
CA SER A 177 4.14 -11.72 23.05
C SER A 177 2.67 -11.99 23.30
N THR A 178 2.33 -13.27 23.36
CA THR A 178 1.12 -13.76 23.98
C THR A 178 1.13 -13.11 25.36
N MET A 179 0.31 -12.07 25.53
CA MET A 179 -0.17 -11.71 26.86
C MET A 179 -0.98 -12.89 27.40
#